data_AF-A0A7C4HDU1-F1
#
_entry.id   AF-A0A7C4HDU1-F1
#
_cell.length_a   1.000
_cell.length_b   1.000
_cell.length_c   1.000
_cell.angle_alpha   90.00
_cell.angle_beta   90.00
_cell.angle_gamma   90.00
#
_symmetry.space_group_name_H-M   'P 1'
#
loop_
_entity.id
_entity.type
_entity.pdbx_description
1 polymer ?
#
loop_
_entity_poly.entity_id
_entity_poly.type
_entity_poly.pdbx_seq_one_letter_code
_entity_poly.pdbx_strand_id
1 'polypeptide(L)'
;MYRKPIVVAVHDPKWFMKVLNILRSRGIDFSVFSDIDSIPYYSVLYTDHYYYVEITKNRRDIEVIYDSDRTCTGLEKAILASLSKTKYNSVIVGIDPGKNPYYVILGDEEILEHGYVFQEDIGEFLNNKLKCYPSVKRVIRVGGGFNGLKIVLMIKNRVNASVEIVDESIEGIPLDYLFRDKNTRRINHRFKNRDIYSALKIALCEGIEVE
;
A
#
# COMPACT_ATOMS: atom_id res chain seq x y z
N MET A 1 -12.30 -14.01 -1.24
CA MET A 1 -12.59 -12.96 -2.24
C MET A 1 -11.84 -13.32 -3.50
N TYR A 2 -12.51 -13.38 -4.66
CA TYR A 2 -11.86 -13.75 -5.93
C TYR A 2 -11.10 -12.52 -6.46
N ARG A 3 -9.79 -12.64 -6.70
CA ARG A 3 -8.99 -11.59 -7.35
C ARG A 3 -8.92 -11.88 -8.84
N LYS A 4 -9.19 -10.88 -9.68
CA LYS A 4 -8.93 -10.97 -11.12
C LYS A 4 -7.41 -11.14 -11.33
N PRO A 5 -6.96 -11.98 -12.28
CA PRO A 5 -5.54 -12.09 -12.59
C PRO A 5 -4.96 -10.76 -13.06
N ILE A 6 -3.78 -10.39 -12.57
CA ILE A 6 -3.03 -9.25 -13.11
C ILE A 6 -2.05 -9.77 -14.17
N VAL A 7 -2.06 -9.15 -15.35
CA VAL A 7 -1.07 -9.36 -16.40
C VAL A 7 -0.20 -8.11 -16.50
N VAL A 8 1.11 -8.27 -16.43
CA VAL A 8 2.08 -7.17 -16.49
C VAL A 8 2.71 -7.12 -17.88
N ALA A 9 2.52 -5.99 -18.58
CA ALA A 9 3.09 -5.71 -19.89
C ALA A 9 3.80 -4.35 -19.87
N VAL A 10 4.99 -4.29 -19.25
CA VAL A 10 5.74 -3.05 -19.06
C VAL A 10 6.96 -3.05 -19.98
N HIS A 11 7.16 -1.96 -20.72
CA HIS A 11 8.26 -1.76 -21.65
C HIS A 11 9.52 -1.24 -20.94
N ASP A 12 9.40 -0.32 -19.98
CA ASP A 12 10.56 0.20 -19.25
C ASP A 12 11.15 -0.87 -18.29
N PRO A 13 12.42 -1.29 -18.44
CA PRO A 13 12.98 -2.37 -17.63
C PRO A 13 13.09 -2.06 -16.14
N LYS A 14 13.39 -0.80 -15.78
CA LYS A 14 13.53 -0.41 -14.35
C LYS A 14 12.17 -0.43 -13.67
N TRP A 15 11.16 0.09 -14.35
CA TRP A 15 9.79 0.09 -13.87
C TRP A 15 9.21 -1.32 -13.81
N PHE A 16 9.47 -2.15 -14.81
CA PHE A 16 9.08 -3.56 -14.82
C PHE A 16 9.57 -4.26 -13.56
N MET A 17 10.87 -4.16 -13.26
CA MET A 17 11.44 -4.75 -12.04
C MET A 17 10.79 -4.21 -10.76
N LYS A 18 10.52 -2.90 -10.70
CA LYS A 18 9.85 -2.28 -9.56
C LYS A 18 8.42 -2.81 -9.38
N VAL A 19 7.65 -2.92 -10.45
CA VAL A 19 6.28 -3.47 -10.46
C VAL A 19 6.30 -4.92 -9.95
N LEU A 20 7.18 -5.76 -10.49
CA LEU A 20 7.29 -7.16 -10.07
C LEU A 20 7.63 -7.27 -8.57
N ASN A 21 8.54 -6.41 -8.09
CA ASN A 21 8.93 -6.43 -6.68
C ASN A 21 7.79 -6.02 -5.76
N ILE A 22 6.98 -5.03 -6.14
CA ILE A 22 5.80 -4.59 -5.37
C ILE A 22 4.75 -5.70 -5.33
N LEU A 23 4.41 -6.31 -6.47
CA LEU A 23 3.42 -7.38 -6.52
C LEU A 23 3.88 -8.60 -5.70
N ARG A 24 5.14 -9.01 -5.85
CA ARG A 24 5.73 -10.11 -5.04
C ARG A 24 5.79 -9.78 -3.57
N SER A 25 6.16 -8.56 -3.19
CA SER A 25 6.30 -8.18 -1.78
C SER A 25 4.95 -8.19 -1.06
N ARG A 26 3.86 -7.93 -1.79
CA ARG A 26 2.47 -7.98 -1.34
C ARG A 26 1.78 -9.33 -1.55
N GLY A 27 2.49 -10.34 -2.05
CA GLY A 27 1.91 -11.68 -2.29
C GLY A 27 0.79 -11.69 -3.33
N ILE A 28 0.83 -10.78 -4.30
CA ILE A 28 -0.15 -10.68 -5.37
C ILE A 28 0.31 -11.56 -6.53
N ASP A 29 -0.55 -12.49 -6.95
CA ASP A 29 -0.29 -13.34 -8.12
C ASP A 29 -0.44 -12.53 -9.42
N PHE A 30 0.52 -12.71 -10.32
CA PHE A 30 0.52 -12.07 -11.64
C PHE A 30 1.17 -12.96 -12.69
N SER A 31 0.87 -12.70 -13.95
CA SER A 31 1.62 -13.22 -15.10
C SER A 31 2.30 -12.07 -15.85
N VAL A 32 3.32 -12.40 -16.63
CA VAL A 32 3.95 -11.45 -17.56
C VAL A 32 3.36 -11.70 -18.94
N PHE A 33 3.01 -10.63 -19.65
CA PHE A 33 2.48 -10.72 -20.99
C PHE A 33 3.47 -11.42 -21.94
N SER A 34 3.01 -12.47 -22.63
CA SER A 34 3.72 -13.08 -23.76
C SER A 34 3.08 -12.67 -25.09
N ASP A 35 1.77 -12.85 -25.19
CA ASP A 35 0.95 -12.62 -26.36
C ASP A 35 -0.51 -12.39 -25.96
N ILE A 36 -1.34 -11.92 -26.89
CA ILE A 36 -2.73 -11.55 -26.59
C ILE A 36 -3.62 -12.73 -26.23
N ASP A 37 -3.35 -13.90 -26.79
CA ASP A 37 -4.17 -15.10 -26.59
C ASP A 37 -3.88 -15.77 -25.24
N SER A 38 -2.69 -15.53 -24.69
CA SER A 38 -2.27 -15.96 -23.35
C SER A 38 -2.96 -15.21 -22.20
N ILE A 39 -3.58 -14.05 -22.48
CA ILE A 39 -4.20 -13.23 -21.43
C ILE A 39 -5.50 -13.90 -20.95
N PRO A 40 -5.60 -14.27 -19.66
CA PRO A 40 -6.82 -14.86 -19.11
C PRO A 40 -8.03 -13.93 -19.23
N TYR A 41 -9.22 -14.53 -19.37
CA TYR A 41 -10.48 -13.79 -19.33
C TYR A 41 -10.67 -13.05 -18.00
N TYR A 42 -11.32 -11.88 -18.05
CA TYR A 42 -11.60 -11.05 -16.88
C TYR A 42 -10.35 -10.63 -16.10
N SER A 43 -9.22 -10.47 -16.79
CA SER A 43 -7.96 -10.03 -16.21
C SER A 43 -7.82 -8.50 -16.20
N VAL A 44 -6.85 -8.03 -15.42
CA VAL A 44 -6.39 -6.64 -15.44
C VAL A 44 -5.03 -6.60 -16.11
N LEU A 45 -4.92 -5.88 -17.23
CA LEU A 45 -3.67 -5.65 -17.92
C LEU A 45 -3.05 -4.33 -17.45
N TYR A 46 -1.87 -4.38 -16.87
CA TYR A 46 -1.11 -3.20 -16.48
C TYR A 46 0.04 -2.95 -17.45
N THR A 47 0.11 -1.72 -17.99
CA THR A 47 1.12 -1.36 -19.00
C THR A 47 1.53 0.11 -18.94
N ASP A 48 2.79 0.40 -19.27
CA ASP A 48 3.32 1.76 -19.49
C ASP A 48 3.43 2.11 -20.98
N HIS A 49 3.02 1.22 -21.89
CA HIS A 49 3.27 1.38 -23.32
C HIS A 49 1.99 1.19 -24.16
N TYR A 50 1.68 2.20 -24.98
CA TYR A 50 0.42 2.29 -25.74
C TYR A 50 0.18 1.11 -26.70
N TYR A 51 1.24 0.50 -27.23
CA TYR A 51 1.16 -0.72 -28.05
C TYR A 51 0.25 -1.80 -27.42
N TYR A 52 0.40 -2.07 -26.12
CA TYR A 52 -0.39 -3.12 -25.46
C TYR A 52 -1.87 -2.75 -25.31
N VAL A 53 -2.18 -1.45 -25.21
CA VAL A 53 -3.55 -0.92 -25.23
C VAL A 53 -4.19 -1.18 -26.59
N GLU A 54 -3.47 -0.89 -27.68
CA GLU A 54 -3.98 -1.06 -29.04
C GLU A 54 -4.26 -2.51 -29.40
N ILE A 55 -3.35 -3.44 -29.09
CA ILE A 55 -3.55 -4.84 -29.42
C ILE A 55 -4.73 -5.43 -28.64
N THR A 56 -4.97 -4.97 -27.41
CA THR A 56 -6.05 -5.50 -26.55
C THR A 56 -7.41 -4.82 -26.72
N LYS A 57 -7.52 -3.78 -27.54
CA LYS A 57 -8.77 -2.99 -27.69
C LYS A 57 -10.03 -3.80 -28.04
N ASN A 58 -9.87 -4.92 -28.75
CA ASN A 58 -10.98 -5.78 -29.15
C ASN A 58 -11.42 -6.76 -28.03
N ARG A 59 -10.62 -6.90 -26.96
CA ARG A 59 -10.88 -7.77 -25.81
C ARG A 59 -11.60 -7.00 -24.70
N ARG A 60 -12.93 -6.94 -24.79
CA ARG A 60 -13.80 -6.22 -23.81
C ARG A 60 -13.80 -6.85 -22.41
N ASP A 61 -13.30 -8.07 -22.29
CA ASP A 61 -13.16 -8.79 -21.03
C ASP A 61 -11.91 -8.38 -20.23
N ILE A 62 -10.97 -7.67 -20.85
CA ILE A 62 -9.74 -7.23 -20.19
C ILE A 62 -9.89 -5.77 -19.74
N GLU A 63 -9.61 -5.52 -18.48
CA GLU A 63 -9.52 -4.15 -17.94
C GLU A 63 -8.09 -3.64 -18.11
N VAL A 64 -7.87 -2.65 -18.97
CA VAL A 64 -6.53 -2.12 -19.26
C VAL A 64 -6.24 -0.89 -18.42
N ILE A 65 -5.16 -0.94 -17.62
CA ILE A 65 -4.62 0.18 -16.88
C ILE A 65 -3.35 0.65 -17.58
N TYR A 66 -3.49 1.75 -18.31
CA TYR A 66 -2.38 2.43 -18.98
C TYR A 66 -1.77 3.51 -18.07
N ASP A 67 -0.49 3.37 -17.75
CA ASP A 67 0.29 4.25 -16.88
C ASP A 67 1.60 4.66 -17.56
N SER A 68 1.50 5.56 -18.54
CA SER A 68 2.65 6.08 -19.32
C SER A 68 3.72 6.72 -18.45
N ASP A 69 3.29 7.34 -17.34
CA ASP A 69 4.15 8.12 -16.46
C ASP A 69 4.79 7.26 -15.37
N ARG A 70 4.43 5.97 -15.28
CA ARG A 70 5.02 4.97 -14.36
C ARG A 70 4.88 5.42 -12.91
N THR A 71 3.65 5.75 -12.56
CA THR A 71 3.28 6.31 -11.27
C THR A 71 2.97 5.22 -10.25
N CYS A 72 3.19 5.51 -8.96
CA CYS A 72 2.73 4.60 -7.93
C CYS A 72 1.20 4.41 -7.97
N THR A 73 0.44 5.47 -8.27
CA THR A 73 -1.02 5.43 -8.37
C THR A 73 -1.50 4.56 -9.55
N GLY A 74 -0.79 4.54 -10.67
CA GLY A 74 -1.13 3.72 -11.83
C GLY A 74 -1.10 2.22 -11.49
N LEU A 75 0.00 1.75 -10.90
CA LEU A 75 0.08 0.36 -10.42
C LEU A 75 -0.98 0.06 -9.36
N GLU A 76 -1.23 0.99 -8.43
CA GLU A 76 -2.22 0.81 -7.38
C GLU A 76 -3.65 0.67 -7.93
N LYS A 77 -3.98 1.41 -9.00
CA LYS A 77 -5.26 1.25 -9.71
C LYS A 77 -5.41 -0.15 -10.29
N ALA A 78 -4.35 -0.75 -10.84
CA ALA A 78 -4.40 -2.12 -11.34
C ALA A 78 -4.62 -3.14 -10.20
N ILE A 79 -3.97 -2.94 -9.06
CA ILE A 79 -4.19 -3.78 -7.87
C ILE A 79 -5.64 -3.67 -7.38
N LEU A 80 -6.17 -2.45 -7.28
CA LEU A 80 -7.57 -2.22 -6.89
C LEU A 80 -8.57 -2.80 -7.90
N ALA A 81 -8.32 -2.63 -9.20
CA ALA A 81 -9.12 -3.24 -10.26
C ALA A 81 -9.14 -4.77 -10.14
N SER A 82 -8.01 -5.38 -9.74
CA SER A 82 -7.94 -6.83 -9.50
C SER A 82 -8.86 -7.29 -8.36
N LEU A 83 -9.11 -6.39 -7.40
CA LEU A 83 -10.04 -6.56 -6.28
C LEU A 83 -11.47 -6.13 -6.61
N SER A 84 -11.74 -5.70 -7.85
CA SER A 84 -12.99 -5.06 -8.26
C SER A 84 -13.33 -3.81 -7.42
N LYS A 85 -12.30 -3.05 -7.07
CA LYS A 85 -12.37 -1.79 -6.32
C LYS A 85 -11.79 -0.66 -7.17
N THR A 86 -12.25 0.57 -6.94
CA THR A 86 -11.64 1.78 -7.52
C THR A 86 -10.83 2.57 -6.50
N LYS A 87 -11.07 2.34 -5.21
CA LYS A 87 -10.42 2.97 -4.06
C LYS A 87 -10.42 1.99 -2.88
N TYR A 88 -9.50 2.18 -1.95
CA TYR A 88 -9.58 1.62 -0.61
C TYR A 88 -10.72 2.30 0.17
N ASN A 89 -11.39 1.54 1.03
CA ASN A 89 -12.32 2.11 1.99
C ASN A 89 -11.54 2.98 3.01
N SER A 90 -10.40 2.47 3.46
CA SER A 90 -9.51 3.21 4.35
C SER A 90 -8.05 2.94 4.05
N VAL A 91 -7.25 4.02 4.03
CA VAL A 91 -5.79 3.96 4.13
C VAL A 91 -5.39 4.47 5.50
N ILE A 92 -4.67 3.64 6.25
CA ILE A 92 -4.22 3.96 7.61
C ILE A 92 -2.71 3.89 7.64
N VAL A 93 -2.06 4.94 8.16
CA VAL A 93 -0.62 4.94 8.40
C VAL A 93 -0.38 4.83 9.89
N GLY A 94 0.31 3.78 10.35
CA GLY A 94 0.81 3.72 11.72
C GLY A 94 2.26 4.16 11.79
N ILE A 95 2.59 5.01 12.76
CA ILE A 95 3.93 5.57 12.95
C ILE A 95 4.39 5.28 14.38
N ASP A 96 5.41 4.43 14.51
CA ASP A 96 6.20 4.30 15.73
C ASP A 96 7.22 5.45 15.76
N PRO A 97 7.10 6.42 16.70
CA PRO A 97 7.84 7.67 16.63
C PRO A 97 9.35 7.52 16.83
N GLY A 98 9.81 6.61 17.71
CA GLY A 98 11.22 6.24 17.91
C GLY A 98 12.29 7.36 17.83
N LYS A 99 13.55 6.96 17.60
CA LYS A 99 14.61 7.89 17.17
C LYS A 99 14.58 8.11 15.66
N ASN A 100 14.35 7.03 14.92
CA ASN A 100 14.07 7.03 13.49
C ASN A 100 12.66 6.48 13.34
N PRO A 101 11.67 7.33 13.01
CA PRO A 101 10.29 6.87 12.92
C PRO A 101 10.13 5.68 11.97
N TYR A 102 9.42 4.65 12.41
CA TYR A 102 9.04 3.52 11.58
C TYR A 102 7.57 3.66 11.19
N TYR A 103 7.27 3.46 9.91
CA TYR A 103 5.90 3.54 9.42
C TYR A 103 5.45 2.21 8.81
N VAL A 104 4.14 2.00 8.87
CA VAL A 104 3.41 1.01 8.08
C VAL A 104 2.20 1.68 7.45
N ILE A 105 1.89 1.30 6.22
CA ILE A 105 0.71 1.76 5.49
C ILE A 105 -0.19 0.56 5.25
N LEU A 106 -1.43 0.66 5.71
CA LEU A 106 -2.48 -0.31 5.53
C LEU A 106 -3.51 0.22 4.53
N GLY A 107 -4.01 -0.66 3.65
CA GLY A 107 -5.18 -0.42 2.80
C GLY A 107 -6.18 -1.52 3.04
N ASP A 108 -7.36 -1.18 3.57
CA ASP A 108 -8.38 -2.15 3.97
C ASP A 108 -7.80 -3.30 4.81
N GLU A 109 -6.99 -2.97 5.82
CA GLU A 109 -6.29 -3.88 6.74
C GLU A 109 -5.13 -4.70 6.13
N GLU A 110 -4.84 -4.58 4.83
CA GLU A 110 -3.68 -5.22 4.19
C GLU A 110 -2.44 -4.30 4.20
N ILE A 111 -1.26 -4.84 4.51
CA ILE A 111 0.00 -4.07 4.48
C ILE A 111 0.38 -3.75 3.03
N LEU A 112 0.39 -2.46 2.69
CA LEU A 112 0.79 -1.96 1.37
C LEU A 112 2.29 -1.65 1.30
N GLU A 113 2.83 -1.07 2.36
CA GLU A 113 4.21 -0.61 2.45
C GLU A 113 4.62 -0.41 3.92
N HIS A 114 5.92 -0.54 4.21
CA HIS A 114 6.48 -0.22 5.52
C HIS A 114 7.97 0.13 5.40
N GLY A 115 8.50 0.87 6.37
CA GLY A 115 9.91 1.26 6.39
C GLY A 115 10.25 2.33 7.41
N TYR A 116 11.48 2.82 7.36
CA TYR A 116 11.90 3.99 8.14
C TYR A 116 11.67 5.28 7.34
N VAL A 117 11.41 6.37 8.05
CA VAL A 117 11.33 7.73 7.51
C VAL A 117 12.12 8.66 8.41
N PHE A 118 12.76 9.68 7.82
CA PHE A 118 13.40 10.74 8.60
C PHE A 118 12.34 11.63 9.22
N GLN A 119 12.53 12.02 10.48
CA GLN A 119 11.55 12.80 11.21
C GLN A 119 11.29 14.15 10.53
N GLU A 120 12.33 14.75 9.95
CA GLU A 120 12.31 16.06 9.31
C GLU A 120 11.41 16.09 8.06
N ASP A 121 11.40 14.99 7.31
CA ASP A 121 10.72 14.88 6.01
C ASP A 121 9.32 14.24 6.11
N ILE A 122 8.90 13.87 7.33
CA ILE A 122 7.74 12.98 7.52
C ILE A 122 6.45 13.53 6.91
N GLY A 123 6.21 14.84 6.97
CA GLY A 123 5.01 15.46 6.39
C GLY A 123 4.97 15.37 4.86
N GLU A 124 6.07 15.67 4.18
CA GLU A 124 6.17 15.56 2.72
C GLU A 124 6.10 14.09 2.28
N PHE A 125 6.85 13.24 2.98
CA PHE A 125 6.84 11.80 2.77
C PHE A 125 5.41 11.25 2.81
N LEU A 126 4.65 11.54 3.87
CA LEU A 126 3.27 11.05 4.04
C LEU A 126 2.35 11.57 2.93
N ASN A 127 2.43 12.84 2.55
CA ASN A 127 1.63 13.36 1.44
C ASN A 127 1.92 12.64 0.12
N ASN A 128 3.19 12.40 -0.18
CA ASN A 128 3.58 11.70 -1.40
C ASN A 128 3.10 10.25 -1.38
N LYS A 129 3.15 9.58 -0.23
CA LYS A 129 2.60 8.22 -0.07
C LYS A 129 1.08 8.18 -0.17
N LEU A 130 0.36 9.09 0.48
CA LEU A 130 -1.11 9.11 0.43
C LEU A 130 -1.67 9.37 -0.97
N LYS A 131 -0.91 10.07 -1.84
CA LYS A 131 -1.26 10.21 -3.28
C LYS A 131 -1.18 8.90 -4.05
N CYS A 132 -0.32 7.97 -3.64
CA CYS A 132 -0.19 6.66 -4.27
C CYS A 132 -1.39 5.75 -3.99
N TYR A 133 -2.14 6.00 -2.91
CA TYR A 133 -3.18 5.09 -2.41
C TYR A 133 -4.59 5.75 -2.46
N PRO A 134 -5.33 5.61 -3.57
CA PRO A 134 -6.69 6.13 -3.69
C PRO A 134 -7.58 5.56 -2.58
N SER A 135 -8.21 6.43 -1.79
CA SER A 135 -8.91 6.04 -0.56
C SER A 135 -10.10 6.96 -0.30
N VAL A 136 -11.11 6.42 0.39
CA VAL A 136 -12.24 7.20 0.92
C VAL A 136 -11.85 7.86 2.24
N LYS A 137 -11.35 7.09 3.20
CA LYS A 137 -10.83 7.58 4.49
C LYS A 137 -9.31 7.49 4.53
N ARG A 138 -8.65 8.50 5.09
CA ARG A 138 -7.20 8.53 5.36
C ARG A 138 -6.96 8.90 6.80
N VAL A 139 -6.21 8.06 7.52
CA VAL A 139 -5.87 8.27 8.92
C VAL A 139 -4.37 8.08 9.10
N ILE A 140 -3.74 8.95 9.86
CA ILE A 140 -2.37 8.78 10.34
C ILE A 140 -2.43 8.64 11.85
N ARG A 141 -1.95 7.52 12.36
CA ARG A 141 -1.89 7.17 13.77
C ARG A 141 -0.44 7.22 14.21
N VAL A 142 -0.17 8.00 15.25
CA VAL A 142 1.17 8.17 15.81
C VAL A 142 1.18 7.64 17.24
N GLY A 143 2.15 6.79 17.56
CA GLY A 143 2.35 6.33 18.92
C GLY A 143 2.62 7.51 19.87
N GLY A 144 2.01 7.47 21.06
CA GLY A 144 2.13 8.51 22.08
C GLY A 144 3.46 8.52 22.82
N GLY A 145 4.36 7.57 22.53
CA GLY A 145 5.67 7.47 23.14
C GLY A 145 6.65 8.61 22.79
N PHE A 146 7.94 8.32 22.93
CA PHE A 146 9.00 9.31 22.70
C PHE A 146 8.88 9.95 21.31
N ASN A 147 8.85 11.29 21.24
CA ASN A 147 8.62 12.11 20.02
C ASN A 147 7.21 12.07 19.40
N GLY A 148 6.25 11.29 19.92
CA GLY A 148 4.91 11.16 19.34
C GLY A 148 4.18 12.48 19.11
N LEU A 149 4.00 13.26 20.18
CA LEU A 149 3.38 14.59 20.12
C LEU A 149 4.12 15.55 19.16
N LYS A 150 5.46 15.49 19.14
CA LYS A 150 6.27 16.31 18.24
C LYS A 150 5.97 15.96 16.78
N ILE A 151 5.90 14.68 16.44
CA ILE A 151 5.55 14.23 15.09
C ILE A 151 4.14 14.67 14.72
N VAL A 152 3.15 14.49 15.60
CA VAL A 152 1.77 14.93 15.38
C VAL A 152 1.71 16.42 15.05
N LEU A 153 2.37 17.27 15.84
CA LEU A 153 2.42 18.71 15.59
C LEU A 153 3.09 19.07 14.27
N MET A 154 4.08 18.28 13.81
CA MET A 154 4.73 18.48 12.51
C MET A 154 3.81 18.16 11.33
N ILE A 155 2.88 17.20 11.48
CA ILE A 155 2.09 16.70 10.36
C ILE A 155 0.65 17.20 10.32
N LYS A 156 0.02 17.52 11.46
CA LYS A 156 -1.44 17.76 11.54
C LYS A 156 -2.00 18.77 10.53
N ASN A 157 -1.25 19.85 10.28
CA ASN A 157 -1.67 20.92 9.34
C ASN A 157 -0.99 20.81 7.96
N ARG A 158 -0.22 19.74 7.73
CA ARG A 158 0.56 19.54 6.50
C ARG A 158 0.08 18.38 5.67
N VAL A 159 -0.67 17.44 6.25
CA VAL A 159 -1.12 16.21 5.59
C VAL A 159 -2.62 16.23 5.34
N ASN A 160 -3.05 15.71 4.19
CA ASN A 160 -4.47 15.59 3.85
C ASN A 160 -5.06 14.27 4.38
N ALA A 161 -5.10 14.12 5.70
CA ALA A 161 -5.62 12.97 6.45
C ALA A 161 -5.96 13.38 7.88
N SER A 162 -6.85 12.64 8.56
CA SER A 162 -7.02 12.81 10.01
C SER A 162 -5.76 12.32 10.73
N VAL A 163 -5.38 13.00 11.81
CA VAL A 163 -4.20 12.64 12.61
C VAL A 163 -4.64 12.29 14.01
N GLU A 164 -4.29 11.08 14.45
CA GLU A 164 -4.64 10.51 15.74
C GLU A 164 -3.37 10.23 16.55
N ILE A 165 -3.42 10.47 17.86
CA ILE A 165 -2.42 9.98 18.81
C ILE A 165 -2.93 8.71 19.48
N VAL A 166 -2.10 7.68 19.53
CA VAL A 166 -2.45 6.36 20.06
C VAL A 166 -1.66 6.10 21.34
N ASP A 167 -2.36 5.72 22.41
CA ASP A 167 -1.71 5.21 23.61
C ASP A 167 -1.21 3.77 23.37
N GLU A 168 0.11 3.61 23.38
CA GLU A 168 0.78 2.33 23.11
C GLU A 168 0.64 1.32 24.26
N SER A 169 0.17 1.76 25.44
CA SER A 169 -0.07 0.90 26.61
C SER A 169 -1.27 -0.05 26.44
N ILE A 170 -2.10 0.17 25.42
CA ILE A 170 -3.24 -0.70 25.10
C ILE A 170 -2.70 -2.08 24.68
N GLU A 171 -2.73 -3.05 25.59
CA GLU A 171 -2.48 -4.46 25.28
C GLU A 171 -3.71 -5.06 24.58
N GLY A 172 -3.49 -5.95 23.60
CA GLY A 172 -4.59 -6.80 23.11
C GLY A 172 -4.85 -6.85 21.62
N ILE A 173 -3.97 -6.36 20.73
CA ILE A 173 -4.12 -6.68 19.31
C ILE A 173 -3.82 -8.16 19.12
N PRO A 174 -4.78 -8.97 18.62
CA PRO A 174 -4.53 -10.37 18.36
C PRO A 174 -3.48 -10.49 17.26
N LEU A 175 -2.42 -11.25 17.53
CA LEU A 175 -1.43 -11.67 16.53
C LEU A 175 -2.10 -12.30 15.28
N ASP A 176 -3.36 -12.73 15.37
CA ASP A 176 -4.15 -13.30 14.26
C ASP A 176 -4.28 -12.37 13.04
N TYR A 177 -4.19 -11.05 13.19
CA TYR A 177 -4.16 -10.12 12.04
C TYR A 177 -2.88 -10.28 11.19
N LEU A 178 -1.75 -10.64 11.82
CA LEU A 178 -0.50 -10.97 11.11
C LEU A 178 -0.57 -12.30 10.35
N PHE A 179 -1.53 -13.17 10.67
CA PHE A 179 -1.62 -14.54 10.17
C PHE A 179 -2.83 -14.83 9.28
N ARG A 180 -3.74 -13.87 9.10
CA ARG A 180 -4.98 -14.05 8.32
C ARG A 180 -4.79 -14.04 6.80
N ASP A 181 -3.63 -13.60 6.32
CA ASP A 181 -3.27 -13.73 4.91
C ASP A 181 -2.59 -15.08 4.68
N LYS A 182 -3.20 -15.98 3.90
CA LYS A 182 -2.66 -17.32 3.59
C LYS A 182 -1.26 -17.27 2.95
N ASN A 183 -0.83 -16.10 2.48
CA ASN A 183 0.50 -15.84 1.91
C ASN A 183 1.59 -15.46 2.95
N THR A 184 1.22 -15.23 4.23
CA THR A 184 2.17 -14.87 5.32
C THR A 184 3.09 -15.99 5.79
N ARG A 185 2.88 -17.25 5.36
CA ARG A 185 3.89 -18.31 5.57
C ARG A 185 5.25 -17.96 4.93
N ARG A 186 5.28 -17.11 3.89
CA ARG A 186 6.52 -16.54 3.32
C ARG A 186 6.99 -15.25 3.99
N ILE A 187 6.16 -14.62 4.80
CA ILE A 187 6.41 -13.33 5.48
C ILE A 187 6.96 -13.53 6.91
N ASN A 188 6.95 -14.77 7.43
CA ASN A 188 7.55 -15.14 8.72
C ASN A 188 9.02 -14.72 8.89
N HIS A 189 9.78 -14.49 7.81
CA HIS A 189 11.14 -13.95 7.90
C HIS A 189 11.21 -12.41 8.00
N ARG A 190 10.19 -11.68 7.54
CA ARG A 190 10.16 -10.20 7.52
C ARG A 190 9.72 -9.58 8.84
N PHE A 191 8.90 -10.27 9.63
CA PHE A 191 8.41 -9.79 10.94
C PHE A 191 9.37 -10.01 12.12
N LYS A 192 10.65 -10.34 11.86
CA LYS A 192 11.68 -10.28 12.91
C LYS A 192 12.03 -8.86 13.36
N ASN A 193 11.54 -7.83 12.65
CA ASN A 193 11.76 -6.45 13.02
C ASN A 193 10.66 -5.97 13.98
N ARG A 194 11.04 -5.71 15.25
CA ARG A 194 10.15 -5.19 16.30
C ARG A 194 9.45 -3.89 15.86
N ASP A 195 10.11 -3.08 15.06
CA ASP A 195 9.61 -1.77 14.64
C ASP A 195 8.38 -1.89 13.71
N ILE A 196 8.33 -2.92 12.85
CA ILE A 196 7.14 -3.20 12.03
C ILE A 196 5.95 -3.52 12.92
N TYR A 197 6.17 -4.34 13.96
CA TYR A 197 5.12 -4.76 14.86
C TYR A 197 4.55 -3.58 15.66
N SER A 198 5.42 -2.71 16.19
CA SER A 198 5.01 -1.49 16.89
C SER A 198 4.18 -0.58 16.00
N ALA A 199 4.66 -0.27 14.78
CA ALA A 199 3.93 0.57 13.84
C ALA A 199 2.61 -0.06 13.40
N LEU A 200 2.55 -1.38 13.20
CA LEU A 200 1.33 -2.11 12.90
C LEU A 200 0.33 -2.06 14.05
N LYS A 201 0.81 -2.20 15.29
CA LYS A 201 -0.03 -2.05 16.46
C LYS A 201 -0.67 -0.66 16.51
N ILE A 202 0.13 0.37 16.30
CA ILE A 202 -0.34 1.75 16.23
C ILE A 202 -1.35 1.95 15.09
N ALA A 203 -1.12 1.34 13.92
CA ALA A 203 -2.05 1.44 12.79
C ALA A 203 -3.42 0.80 13.08
N LEU A 204 -3.49 -0.25 13.89
CA LEU A 204 -4.72 -1.02 14.14
C LEU A 204 -5.53 -0.51 15.34
N CYS A 205 -4.88 0.11 16.34
CA CYS A 205 -5.58 0.73 17.46
C CYS A 205 -6.33 2.01 17.05
N GLU A 206 -7.44 2.29 17.71
CA GLU A 206 -8.05 3.63 17.64
C GLU A 206 -7.24 4.62 18.47
N GLY A 207 -7.10 5.85 17.97
CA GLY A 207 -6.47 6.94 18.69
C GLY A 207 -7.41 8.11 18.95
N ILE A 208 -6.90 9.11 19.65
CA ILE A 208 -7.59 10.39 19.87
C ILE A 208 -7.20 11.32 18.73
N GLU A 209 -8.19 11.79 17.98
CA GLU A 209 -7.98 12.76 16.90
C GLU A 209 -7.47 14.09 17.46
N VAL A 210 -6.49 14.67 16.77
CA VAL A 210 -5.85 15.93 17.16
C VAL A 210 -6.29 17.04 16.22
N GLU A 211 -7.13 17.94 16.74
CA GLU A 211 -7.57 19.18 16.07
C GLU A 211 -6.46 20.24 15.96
#